data_AF-X8J5T1-F1
#
_entry.id   AF-X8J5T1-F1
#
_cell.length_a   1.000
_cell.length_b   1.000
_cell.length_c   1.000
_cell.angle_alpha   90.00
_cell.angle_beta   90.00
_cell.angle_gamma   90.00
#
_symmetry.space_group_name_H-M   'P 1'
#
loop_
_entity.id
_entity.type
_entity.pdbx_description
1 polymer ?
#
loop_
_entity_poly.entity_id
_entity_poly.type
_entity_poly.pdbx_seq_one_letter_code
_entity_poly.pdbx_strand_id
1 'polypeptide(L)'
;MFTKFLVASVLASAAFATECTRTYTVKEGDWCNTISQAQNVSTYQLSTVNADKINDACTNLEIGQELCLGTKGQDCTKTYNVVKDDTCDKIIMGAGINATMLYTNNPQIDDRCSNILIGQVLCVANEYLAPKEVPGRQYGAPAGEPAGSPSPTPYVEAKQKANKATASNNNTTSAYSGPDTDSSYSAPEKKPDVPLPGNGGDDDDLPECEDPNDDGY
;
A
#
# COMPACT_ATOMS: atom_id res chain seq x y z
N MET A 1 49.50 -19.85 -45.61
CA MET A 1 49.14 -20.28 -44.24
C MET A 1 48.73 -19.03 -43.49
N PHE A 2 47.43 -18.84 -43.21
CA PHE A 2 46.93 -17.68 -42.45
C PHE A 2 46.09 -18.21 -41.29
N THR A 3 46.66 -18.15 -40.09
CA THR A 3 46.00 -18.53 -38.84
C THR A 3 45.11 -17.38 -38.40
N LYS A 4 43.78 -17.56 -38.49
CA LYS A 4 42.82 -16.59 -37.96
C LYS A 4 42.67 -16.82 -36.45
N PHE A 5 43.11 -15.86 -35.65
CA PHE A 5 42.80 -15.80 -34.22
C PHE A 5 41.35 -15.33 -34.03
N LEU A 6 40.52 -16.17 -33.41
CA LEU A 6 39.22 -15.78 -32.88
C LEU A 6 39.43 -15.16 -31.50
N VAL A 7 39.20 -13.85 -31.39
CA VAL A 7 39.18 -13.16 -30.10
C VAL A 7 37.75 -13.24 -29.57
N ALA A 8 37.50 -14.18 -28.65
CA ALA A 8 36.25 -14.24 -27.92
C ALA A 8 36.27 -13.15 -26.83
N SER A 9 35.48 -12.09 -27.02
CA SER A 9 35.29 -11.05 -26.00
C SER A 9 34.32 -11.57 -24.95
N VAL A 10 34.82 -11.82 -23.74
CA VAL A 10 34.00 -12.23 -22.59
C VAL A 10 33.55 -10.97 -21.86
N LEU A 11 32.30 -10.56 -22.06
CA LEU A 11 31.63 -9.59 -21.19
C LEU A 11 31.23 -10.32 -19.91
N ALA A 12 32.07 -10.23 -18.88
CA ALA A 12 31.71 -10.69 -17.54
C ALA A 12 30.79 -9.65 -16.89
N SER A 13 29.49 -9.93 -16.87
CA SER A 13 28.52 -9.16 -16.07
C SER A 13 28.76 -9.46 -14.59
N ALA A 14 29.35 -8.52 -13.86
CA ALA A 14 29.45 -8.63 -12.40
C ALA A 14 28.05 -8.43 -11.80
N ALA A 15 27.44 -9.50 -11.33
CA ALA A 15 26.27 -9.42 -10.46
C ALA A 15 26.75 -8.97 -9.08
N PHE A 16 26.47 -7.72 -8.71
CA PHE A 16 26.64 -7.28 -7.33
C PHE A 16 25.58 -8.00 -6.50
N ALA A 17 26.01 -9.00 -5.74
CA ALA A 17 25.17 -9.59 -4.72
C ALA A 17 24.84 -8.47 -3.72
N THR A 18 23.56 -8.09 -3.69
CA THR A 18 23.07 -7.08 -2.76
C THR A 18 23.33 -7.56 -1.33
N GLU A 19 24.06 -6.75 -0.54
CA GLU A 19 24.50 -7.12 0.82
C GLU A 19 23.31 -7.21 1.77
N CYS A 20 23.12 -8.36 2.41
CA CYS A 20 22.14 -8.54 3.47
C CYS A 20 22.52 -7.74 4.72
N THR A 21 21.59 -6.99 5.29
CA THR A 21 21.82 -6.13 6.47
C THR A 21 21.22 -6.69 7.75
N ARG A 22 20.19 -7.54 7.64
CA ARG A 22 19.52 -8.19 8.77
C ARG A 22 19.20 -9.62 8.40
N THR A 23 19.46 -10.56 9.31
CA THR A 23 19.18 -11.98 9.10
C THR A 23 18.22 -12.53 10.15
N TYR A 24 17.59 -13.64 9.81
CA TYR A 24 16.73 -14.41 10.70
C TYR A 24 16.96 -15.91 10.49
N THR A 25 17.05 -16.65 11.59
CA THR A 25 17.14 -18.11 11.56
C THR A 25 15.75 -18.71 11.78
N VAL A 26 15.28 -19.47 10.79
CA VAL A 26 13.99 -20.16 10.84
C VAL A 26 13.91 -21.10 12.03
N LYS A 27 12.78 -21.06 12.74
CA LYS A 27 12.45 -21.86 13.90
C LYS A 27 11.28 -22.79 13.59
N GLU A 28 11.09 -23.77 14.46
CA GLU A 28 9.92 -24.66 14.40
C GLU A 28 8.62 -23.84 14.51
N GLY A 29 7.68 -24.09 13.59
CA GLY A 29 6.39 -23.40 13.53
C GLY A 29 6.39 -22.07 12.76
N ASP A 30 7.53 -21.65 12.21
CA ASP A 30 7.61 -20.42 11.42
C ASP A 30 6.95 -20.55 10.05
N TRP A 31 6.38 -19.43 9.60
CA TRP A 31 5.87 -19.19 8.25
C TRP A 31 6.29 -17.79 7.81
N CYS A 32 6.34 -17.51 6.50
CA CYS A 32 6.78 -16.19 6.03
C CYS A 32 6.00 -15.03 6.67
N ASN A 33 4.68 -15.14 6.83
CA ASN A 33 3.87 -14.09 7.44
C ASN A 33 4.17 -13.91 8.94
N THR A 34 4.35 -14.99 9.70
CA THR A 34 4.66 -14.89 11.14
C THR A 34 6.06 -14.35 11.37
N ILE A 35 7.05 -14.76 10.56
CA ILE A 35 8.39 -14.16 10.54
C ILE A 35 8.27 -12.67 10.19
N SER A 36 7.53 -12.35 9.13
CA SER A 36 7.40 -10.98 8.63
C SER A 36 6.82 -10.03 9.67
N GLN A 37 5.78 -10.49 10.36
CA GLN A 37 5.13 -9.74 11.42
C GLN A 37 6.09 -9.55 12.62
N ALA A 38 6.74 -10.63 13.07
CA ALA A 38 7.62 -10.59 14.24
C ALA A 38 8.90 -9.78 14.00
N GLN A 39 9.39 -9.74 12.75
CA GLN A 39 10.67 -9.12 12.39
C GLN A 39 10.54 -7.76 11.70
N ASN A 40 9.31 -7.22 11.60
CA ASN A 40 8.99 -5.99 10.87
C ASN A 40 9.63 -5.97 9.48
N VAL A 41 9.29 -6.96 8.66
CA VAL A 41 9.69 -7.04 7.24
C VAL A 41 8.44 -7.27 6.41
N SER A 42 8.36 -6.68 5.21
CA SER A 42 7.29 -6.99 4.27
C SER A 42 7.36 -8.44 3.83
N THR A 43 6.23 -9.15 3.75
CA THR A 43 6.17 -10.52 3.22
C THR A 43 6.74 -10.57 1.79
N TYR A 44 6.46 -9.55 0.98
CA TYR A 44 7.03 -9.44 -0.37
C TYR A 44 8.55 -9.28 -0.34
N GLN A 45 9.06 -8.42 0.55
CA GLN A 45 10.50 -8.23 0.68
C GLN A 45 11.19 -9.53 1.11
N LEU A 46 10.66 -10.19 2.15
CA LEU A 46 11.19 -11.45 2.66
C LEU A 46 11.21 -12.52 1.56
N SER A 47 10.12 -12.68 0.81
CA SER A 47 10.10 -13.65 -0.27
C SER A 47 11.12 -13.30 -1.35
N THR A 48 11.13 -12.06 -1.82
CA THR A 48 11.93 -11.59 -2.98
C THR A 48 13.43 -11.70 -2.74
N VAL A 49 13.90 -11.24 -1.58
CA VAL A 49 15.33 -11.27 -1.24
C VAL A 49 15.86 -12.70 -1.08
N ASN A 50 14.99 -13.65 -0.75
CA ASN A 50 15.35 -15.06 -0.56
C ASN A 50 14.83 -15.96 -1.70
N ALA A 51 14.63 -15.42 -2.90
CA ALA A 51 14.03 -16.17 -4.01
C ALA A 51 14.87 -17.37 -4.50
N ASP A 52 16.15 -17.39 -4.17
CA ASP A 52 17.06 -18.51 -4.38
C ASP A 52 16.87 -19.66 -3.38
N LYS A 53 16.18 -19.40 -2.26
CA LYS A 53 16.04 -20.32 -1.12
C LYS A 53 14.60 -20.70 -0.80
N ILE A 54 13.63 -19.81 -1.02
CA ILE A 54 12.23 -20.02 -0.68
C ILE A 54 11.32 -19.86 -1.90
N ASN A 55 10.29 -20.68 -1.98
CA ASN A 55 9.28 -20.62 -3.03
C ASN A 55 8.21 -19.57 -2.71
N ASP A 56 7.38 -19.26 -3.71
CA ASP A 56 6.42 -18.15 -3.65
C ASP A 56 5.32 -18.37 -2.61
N ALA A 57 4.97 -19.64 -2.40
CA ALA A 57 4.00 -20.07 -1.39
C ALA A 57 4.60 -20.16 0.03
N CYS A 58 5.91 -19.93 0.18
CA CYS A 58 6.65 -20.09 1.43
C CYS A 58 6.41 -21.45 2.13
N THR A 59 6.33 -22.53 1.35
CA THR A 59 6.04 -23.88 1.87
C THR A 59 7.30 -24.74 2.08
N ASN A 60 8.49 -24.20 1.81
CA ASN A 60 9.76 -24.92 1.84
C ASN A 60 10.76 -24.34 2.85
N LEU A 61 10.28 -23.69 3.92
CA LEU A 61 11.15 -23.24 5.00
C LEU A 61 11.78 -24.44 5.73
N GLU A 62 13.08 -24.36 6.00
CA GLU A 62 13.82 -25.37 6.76
C GLU A 62 14.23 -24.82 8.13
N ILE A 63 14.02 -25.58 9.20
CA ILE A 63 14.46 -25.17 10.54
C ILE A 63 15.99 -24.98 10.55
N GLY A 64 16.47 -23.86 11.06
CA GLY A 64 17.89 -23.49 11.05
C GLY A 64 18.34 -22.77 9.78
N GLN A 65 17.49 -22.66 8.75
CA GLN A 65 17.78 -21.89 7.54
C GLN A 65 17.94 -20.41 7.88
N GLU A 66 18.99 -19.78 7.33
CA GLU A 66 19.19 -18.33 7.45
C GLU A 66 18.52 -17.61 6.27
N LEU A 67 17.56 -16.75 6.60
CA LEU A 67 16.88 -15.83 5.70
C LEU A 67 17.44 -14.42 5.85
N CYS A 68 17.50 -13.71 4.74
CA CYS A 68 17.78 -12.29 4.72
C CYS A 68 16.48 -11.49 4.88
N LEU A 69 16.40 -10.64 5.90
CA LEU A 69 15.23 -9.81 6.17
C LEU A 69 15.24 -8.50 5.38
N GLY A 70 16.42 -8.02 4.99
CA GLY A 70 16.56 -6.74 4.31
C GLY A 70 17.97 -6.56 3.81
N THR A 71 18.12 -5.71 2.82
CA THR A 71 19.41 -5.48 2.18
C THR A 71 19.77 -4.01 2.16
N LYS A 72 21.02 -3.69 1.86
CA LYS A 72 21.51 -2.32 1.88
C LYS A 72 20.73 -1.43 0.89
N GLY A 73 19.97 -0.49 1.42
CA GLY A 73 19.11 0.43 0.65
C GLY A 73 17.72 -0.13 0.31
N GLN A 74 17.42 -1.38 0.67
CA GLN A 74 16.12 -2.04 0.46
C GLN A 74 15.79 -2.85 1.71
N ASP A 75 15.43 -2.14 2.78
CA ASP A 75 15.05 -2.72 4.08
C ASP A 75 13.87 -1.98 4.70
N CYS A 76 12.65 -2.35 4.29
CA CYS A 76 11.44 -1.76 4.84
C CYS A 76 11.11 -2.29 6.24
N THR A 77 11.38 -1.44 7.24
CA THR A 77 11.09 -1.71 8.66
C THR A 77 9.81 -1.06 9.17
N LYS A 78 9.23 -0.12 8.40
CA LYS A 78 7.90 0.45 8.67
C LYS A 78 6.85 -0.39 7.93
N THR A 79 6.25 -1.33 8.65
CA THR A 79 5.32 -2.31 8.08
C THR A 79 3.90 -2.20 8.64
N TYR A 80 2.95 -2.82 7.95
CA TYR A 80 1.57 -2.95 8.37
C TYR A 80 1.10 -4.40 8.18
N ASN A 81 0.49 -4.98 9.21
CA ASN A 81 -0.08 -6.33 9.12
C ASN A 81 -1.56 -6.22 8.74
N VAL A 82 -1.92 -6.76 7.57
CA VAL A 82 -3.29 -6.77 7.05
C VAL A 82 -4.19 -7.52 8.02
N VAL A 83 -5.32 -6.91 8.35
CA VAL A 83 -6.38 -7.48 9.18
C VAL A 83 -7.67 -7.61 8.38
N LYS A 84 -8.69 -8.18 9.03
CA LYS A 84 -10.00 -8.37 8.41
C LYS A 84 -10.61 -7.01 8.01
N ASP A 85 -11.24 -6.98 6.84
CA ASP A 85 -11.95 -5.83 6.26
C ASP A 85 -11.05 -4.63 5.89
N ASP A 86 -9.73 -4.84 5.80
CA ASP A 86 -8.82 -3.84 5.26
C ASP A 86 -9.02 -3.61 3.76
N THR A 87 -8.75 -2.37 3.36
CA THR A 87 -8.60 -1.97 1.97
C THR A 87 -7.31 -1.19 1.83
N CYS A 88 -6.74 -1.11 0.63
CA CYS A 88 -5.54 -0.32 0.41
C CYS A 88 -5.74 1.14 0.84
N ASP A 89 -6.91 1.74 0.59
CA ASP A 89 -7.20 3.11 1.01
C ASP A 89 -7.13 3.29 2.54
N LYS A 90 -7.70 2.35 3.31
CA LYS A 90 -7.62 2.39 4.78
C LYS A 90 -6.16 2.31 5.25
N ILE A 91 -5.37 1.44 4.63
CA ILE A 91 -3.95 1.25 4.97
C ILE A 91 -3.14 2.51 4.60
N ILE A 92 -3.36 3.07 3.40
CA ILE A 92 -2.72 4.30 2.92
C ILE A 92 -3.00 5.47 3.86
N MET A 93 -4.28 5.69 4.19
CA MET A 93 -4.69 6.76 5.11
C MET A 93 -4.12 6.55 6.52
N GLY A 94 -4.21 5.32 7.04
CA GLY A 94 -3.69 4.97 8.37
C GLY A 94 -2.18 5.11 8.48
N ALA A 95 -1.43 4.78 7.43
CA ALA A 95 0.02 4.88 7.40
C ALA A 95 0.54 6.30 7.08
N GLY A 96 -0.32 7.18 6.57
CA GLY A 96 0.04 8.53 6.14
C GLY A 96 0.97 8.55 4.92
N ILE A 97 0.74 7.64 3.96
CA ILE A 97 1.49 7.55 2.70
C ILE A 97 0.58 7.86 1.50
N ASN A 98 1.14 7.95 0.30
CA ASN A 98 0.35 7.98 -0.93
C ASN A 98 0.26 6.58 -1.56
N ALA A 99 -0.70 6.40 -2.47
CA ALA A 99 -0.92 5.15 -3.18
C ALA A 99 0.34 4.66 -3.92
N THR A 100 1.06 5.57 -4.58
CA THR A 100 2.30 5.24 -5.29
C THR A 100 3.30 4.55 -4.38
N MET A 101 3.51 5.03 -3.15
CA MET A 101 4.43 4.41 -2.19
C MET A 101 3.95 3.03 -1.76
N LEU A 102 2.65 2.83 -1.54
CA LEU A 102 2.12 1.52 -1.18
C LEU A 102 2.38 0.50 -2.30
N TYR A 103 1.91 0.78 -3.53
CA TYR A 103 2.02 -0.15 -4.65
C TYR A 103 3.47 -0.38 -5.06
N THR A 104 4.30 0.67 -5.06
CA THR A 104 5.71 0.54 -5.45
C THR A 104 6.49 -0.31 -4.44
N ASN A 105 6.20 -0.20 -3.15
CA ASN A 105 6.85 -1.02 -2.13
C ASN A 105 6.26 -2.42 -1.99
N ASN A 106 5.12 -2.69 -2.63
CA ASN A 106 4.37 -3.95 -2.56
C ASN A 106 3.81 -4.29 -3.95
N PRO A 107 4.66 -4.53 -4.96
CA PRO A 107 4.24 -4.69 -6.34
C PRO A 107 3.44 -5.98 -6.59
N GLN A 108 3.35 -6.86 -5.59
CA GLN A 108 2.42 -7.99 -5.63
C GLN A 108 0.95 -7.58 -5.51
N ILE A 109 0.65 -6.39 -4.99
CA ILE A 109 -0.74 -5.94 -4.81
C ILE A 109 -1.30 -5.58 -6.19
N ASP A 110 -2.46 -6.13 -6.53
CA ASP A 110 -3.15 -5.80 -7.77
C ASP A 110 -3.77 -4.39 -7.73
N ASP A 111 -4.07 -3.82 -8.90
CA ASP A 111 -4.64 -2.46 -9.01
C ASP A 111 -6.00 -2.29 -8.30
N ARG A 112 -6.70 -3.38 -7.98
CA ARG A 112 -7.98 -3.39 -7.27
C ARG A 112 -7.82 -3.65 -5.78
N CYS A 113 -6.60 -3.84 -5.29
CA CYS A 113 -6.29 -4.28 -3.95
C CYS A 113 -7.05 -5.56 -3.52
N SER A 114 -7.39 -6.43 -4.48
CA SER A 114 -8.28 -7.57 -4.23
C SER A 114 -7.56 -8.81 -3.71
N ASN A 115 -6.23 -8.80 -3.75
CA ASN A 115 -5.38 -9.93 -3.43
C ASN A 115 -4.55 -9.77 -2.14
N ILE A 116 -4.85 -8.77 -1.29
CA ILE A 116 -4.26 -8.71 0.05
C ILE A 116 -4.92 -9.73 0.98
N LEU A 117 -4.12 -10.45 1.76
CA LEU A 117 -4.58 -11.51 2.65
C LEU A 117 -4.41 -11.13 4.12
N ILE A 118 -5.31 -11.60 4.99
CA ILE A 118 -5.17 -11.41 6.44
C ILE A 118 -3.84 -12.01 6.91
N GLY A 119 -3.09 -11.26 7.71
CA GLY A 119 -1.76 -11.64 8.19
C GLY A 119 -0.63 -11.36 7.21
N GLN A 120 -0.91 -10.91 5.99
CA GLN A 120 0.13 -10.43 5.08
C GLN A 120 0.73 -9.13 5.63
N VAL A 121 2.05 -9.00 5.56
CA VAL A 121 2.76 -7.82 6.05
C VAL A 121 3.19 -6.97 4.87
N LEU A 122 2.69 -5.74 4.82
CA LEU A 122 2.97 -4.77 3.76
C LEU A 122 4.01 -3.75 4.22
N CYS A 123 4.84 -3.29 3.29
CA CYS A 123 5.72 -2.15 3.52
C CYS A 123 4.91 -0.85 3.39
N VAL A 124 4.92 -0.01 4.43
CA VAL A 124 4.20 1.28 4.46
C VAL A 124 5.14 2.46 4.75
N ALA A 125 6.40 2.31 4.33
CA ALA A 125 7.38 3.38 4.30
C ALA A 125 7.00 4.44 3.25
N ASN A 126 7.34 5.70 3.52
CA ASN A 126 7.12 6.82 2.59
C ASN A 126 8.35 7.07 1.70
N GLU A 127 9.09 6.01 1.41
CA GLU A 127 10.30 5.99 0.59
C GLU A 127 10.37 4.67 -0.16
N TYR A 128 11.09 4.65 -1.28
CA TYR A 128 11.24 3.46 -2.12
C TYR A 128 12.22 2.47 -1.49
N LEU A 129 11.70 1.34 -1.02
CA LEU A 129 12.46 0.27 -0.36
C LEU A 129 12.18 -1.12 -0.94
N ALA A 130 11.33 -1.24 -1.96
CA ALA A 130 11.08 -2.52 -2.60
C ALA A 130 12.38 -3.13 -3.16
N PRO A 131 12.65 -4.43 -2.90
CA PRO A 131 13.67 -5.16 -3.63
C PRO A 131 13.33 -5.24 -5.13
N LYS A 132 14.35 -5.52 -5.95
CA LYS A 132 14.11 -5.78 -7.37
C LYS A 132 13.28 -7.05 -7.55
N GLU A 133 12.24 -6.96 -8.37
CA GLU A 133 11.44 -8.11 -8.75
C GLU A 133 12.30 -9.21 -9.40
N VAL A 134 11.99 -10.45 -9.04
CA VAL A 134 12.52 -11.65 -9.69
C VAL A 134 11.62 -12.04 -10.86
N PRO A 135 12.11 -12.07 -12.11
CA PRO A 135 11.30 -12.46 -13.26
C PRO A 135 10.71 -13.87 -13.13
N GLY A 136 9.44 -14.03 -13.49
CA GLY A 136 8.75 -15.33 -13.50
C GLY A 136 8.18 -15.79 -12.16
N ARG A 137 8.39 -15.03 -11.07
CA ARG A 137 7.71 -15.27 -9.80
C ARG A 137 6.27 -14.79 -9.81
N GLN A 138 5.41 -15.48 -9.07
CA GLN A 138 4.01 -15.11 -8.81
C GLN A 138 3.85 -14.86 -7.31
N TYR A 139 3.96 -13.60 -6.91
CA TYR A 139 3.81 -13.20 -5.52
C TYR A 139 2.33 -13.16 -5.12
N GLY A 140 1.96 -13.81 -4.02
CA GLY A 140 0.56 -13.85 -3.58
C GLY A 140 -0.26 -15.02 -4.16
N ALA A 141 0.39 -16.05 -4.70
CA ALA A 141 -0.29 -17.34 -4.86
C ALA A 141 -0.80 -17.78 -3.47
N PRO A 142 -2.06 -18.25 -3.35
CA PRO A 142 -2.64 -18.62 -2.07
C PRO A 142 -1.83 -19.78 -1.48
N ALA A 143 -0.92 -19.46 -0.57
CA ALA A 143 -0.41 -20.45 0.36
C ALA A 143 -1.63 -20.88 1.20
N GLY A 144 -2.06 -22.12 1.00
CA GLY A 144 -3.19 -22.70 1.70
C GLY A 144 -3.08 -22.48 3.21
N GLU A 145 -4.21 -22.12 3.80
CA GLU A 145 -4.44 -22.03 5.24
C GLU A 145 -4.18 -23.39 5.94
N PRO A 146 -3.88 -23.41 7.26
CA PRO A 146 -4.72 -22.76 8.27
C PRO A 146 -4.07 -21.57 8.95
N ALA A 147 -4.83 -20.48 9.06
CA ALA A 147 -4.68 -19.52 10.13
C ALA A 147 -4.83 -20.27 11.45
N GLY A 148 -3.71 -20.67 12.06
CA GLY A 148 -3.64 -20.67 13.51
C GLY A 148 -3.95 -19.24 13.95
N SER A 149 -5.01 -19.07 14.75
CA SER A 149 -5.49 -17.76 15.19
C SER A 149 -4.30 -16.92 15.67
N PRO A 150 -3.97 -15.79 15.01
CA PRO A 150 -3.00 -14.88 15.57
C PRO A 150 -3.55 -14.46 16.92
N SER A 151 -2.81 -14.76 17.98
CA SER A 151 -3.09 -14.19 19.29
C SER A 151 -3.15 -12.67 19.10
N PRO A 152 -4.25 -11.99 19.47
CA PRO A 152 -4.30 -10.55 19.39
C PRO A 152 -3.26 -10.05 20.39
N THR A 153 -2.08 -9.69 19.91
CA THR A 153 -1.30 -8.69 20.62
C THR A 153 -1.99 -7.37 20.28
N PRO A 154 -2.65 -6.71 21.24
CA PRO A 154 -3.06 -5.34 21.03
C PRO A 154 -1.76 -4.58 20.87
N TYR A 155 -1.47 -4.07 19.67
CA TYR A 155 -0.63 -2.90 19.60
C TYR A 155 -1.31 -1.86 20.47
N VAL A 156 -0.61 -1.41 21.52
CA VAL A 156 -1.02 -0.26 22.30
C VAL A 156 -1.30 0.86 21.31
N GLU A 157 -2.57 1.25 21.28
CA GLU A 157 -3.09 2.43 20.60
C GLU A 157 -1.98 3.48 20.50
N ALA A 158 -1.58 3.82 19.27
CA ALA A 158 -0.67 4.93 19.05
C ALA A 158 -1.29 6.12 19.76
N LYS A 159 -0.70 6.53 20.89
CA LYS A 159 -1.20 7.64 21.68
C LYS A 159 -1.41 8.81 20.73
N GLN A 160 -2.67 9.13 20.46
CA GLN A 160 -3.04 10.40 19.91
C GLN A 160 -2.46 11.43 20.87
N LYS A 161 -1.51 12.24 20.39
CA LYS A 161 -1.10 13.43 21.13
C LYS A 161 -2.32 14.33 21.16
N ALA A 162 -3.09 14.24 22.25
CA ALA A 162 -4.06 15.25 22.61
C ALA A 162 -3.30 16.57 22.69
N ASN A 163 -3.57 17.47 21.74
CA ASN A 163 -3.19 18.86 21.90
C ASN A 163 -3.93 19.37 23.14
N LYS A 164 -3.18 19.58 24.22
CA LYS A 164 -3.68 20.19 25.45
C LYS A 164 -4.14 21.61 25.11
N ALA A 165 -5.43 21.75 24.81
CA ALA A 165 -6.12 23.02 24.89
C ALA A 165 -5.89 23.56 26.30
N THR A 166 -5.09 24.62 26.40
CA THR A 166 -4.95 25.37 27.63
C THR A 166 -6.14 26.31 27.68
N ALA A 167 -7.13 25.95 28.48
CA ALA A 167 -8.15 26.89 28.94
C ALA A 167 -7.43 28.01 29.70
N SER A 168 -7.45 29.22 29.15
CA SER A 168 -7.26 30.43 29.94
C SER A 168 -8.62 31.11 30.02
N ASN A 169 -9.16 31.08 31.24
CA ASN A 169 -10.33 31.84 31.62
C ASN A 169 -10.01 33.33 31.50
N ASN A 170 -10.91 34.10 30.89
CA ASN A 170 -11.23 35.44 31.35
C ASN A 170 -12.64 35.82 30.88
N ASN A 171 -13.52 35.86 31.87
CA ASN A 171 -14.86 36.42 31.81
C ASN A 171 -14.74 37.95 31.65
N THR A 172 -15.32 38.51 30.59
CA THR A 172 -15.84 39.87 30.63
C THR A 172 -17.15 39.90 29.87
N THR A 173 -18.16 40.20 30.65
CA THR A 173 -19.57 40.33 30.30
C THR A 173 -19.77 41.64 29.56
N SER A 174 -20.47 41.63 28.43
CA SER A 174 -21.38 42.73 28.07
C SER A 174 -22.47 42.20 27.14
N ALA A 175 -23.68 42.21 27.66
CA ALA A 175 -24.91 42.00 26.92
C ALA A 175 -25.10 43.11 25.87
N TYR A 176 -25.73 42.80 24.74
CA TYR A 176 -26.97 43.47 24.31
C TYR A 176 -27.60 42.75 23.11
N SER A 177 -28.92 42.89 23.05
CA SER A 177 -29.94 42.28 22.21
C SER A 177 -29.81 42.56 20.70
N GLY A 178 -30.45 41.73 19.86
CA GLY A 178 -30.76 42.06 18.45
C GLY A 178 -31.65 43.32 18.31
N PRO A 179 -32.01 43.78 17.09
CA PRO A 179 -32.62 42.93 16.06
C PRO A 179 -32.36 43.34 14.57
N ASP A 180 -32.96 42.57 13.64
CA ASP A 180 -33.51 42.92 12.30
C ASP A 180 -32.66 43.40 11.10
N THR A 181 -32.96 42.75 9.96
CA THR A 181 -33.08 43.18 8.54
C THR A 181 -32.31 44.41 8.00
N ASP A 182 -31.62 44.25 6.86
CA ASP A 182 -32.02 44.80 5.53
C ASP A 182 -30.84 44.83 4.52
N SER A 183 -31.23 44.67 3.27
CA SER A 183 -30.58 44.85 1.98
C SER A 183 -29.57 46.00 1.86
N SER A 184 -28.51 45.80 1.06
CA SER A 184 -28.23 46.70 -0.09
C SER A 184 -26.96 46.33 -0.88
N TYR A 185 -27.15 46.38 -2.20
CA TYR A 185 -26.20 46.26 -3.30
C TYR A 185 -25.03 47.26 -3.28
N SER A 186 -23.88 46.89 -3.85
CA SER A 186 -23.37 47.48 -5.13
C SER A 186 -22.08 46.80 -5.63
N ALA A 187 -22.03 46.60 -6.95
CA ALA A 187 -20.94 46.02 -7.75
C ALA A 187 -19.82 47.05 -8.08
N PRO A 188 -18.77 46.65 -8.83
CA PRO A 188 -18.75 47.02 -10.26
C PRO A 188 -18.17 45.98 -11.26
N GLU A 189 -18.82 45.96 -12.44
CA GLU A 189 -18.39 45.91 -13.87
C GLU A 189 -17.19 45.06 -14.36
N LYS A 190 -17.05 44.57 -15.61
CA LYS A 190 -17.88 44.10 -16.76
C LYS A 190 -16.85 43.70 -17.86
N LYS A 191 -16.97 42.54 -18.51
CA LYS A 191 -16.40 42.24 -19.86
C LYS A 191 -17.10 40.98 -20.46
N PRO A 192 -17.09 40.76 -21.79
CA PRO A 192 -18.27 40.84 -22.63
C PRO A 192 -18.77 39.48 -23.14
N ASP A 193 -20.02 39.51 -23.59
CA ASP A 193 -20.85 38.39 -24.02
C ASP A 193 -20.33 37.66 -25.26
N VAL A 194 -20.39 36.33 -25.23
CA VAL A 194 -20.29 35.45 -26.39
C VAL A 194 -21.63 34.71 -26.52
N PRO A 195 -22.28 34.70 -27.70
CA PRO A 195 -23.65 34.18 -27.83
C PRO A 195 -23.74 32.66 -27.65
N LEU A 196 -24.69 32.23 -26.82
CA LEU A 196 -25.18 30.85 -26.75
C LEU A 196 -26.08 30.56 -27.96
N PRO A 197 -25.88 29.44 -28.69
CA PRO A 197 -26.92 28.90 -29.55
C PRO A 197 -27.93 28.13 -28.70
N GLY A 198 -29.21 28.46 -28.86
CA GLY A 198 -30.32 27.72 -28.29
C GLY A 198 -30.75 26.53 -29.15
N ASN A 199 -31.30 25.53 -28.47
CA ASN A 199 -32.40 24.61 -28.84
C ASN A 199 -32.49 23.60 -27.68
N GLY A 200 -33.62 23.25 -27.07
CA GLY A 200 -34.98 23.27 -27.57
C GLY A 200 -35.22 22.05 -28.45
N GLY A 201 -35.60 20.92 -27.84
CA GLY A 201 -36.20 19.77 -28.53
C GLY A 201 -35.49 18.42 -28.32
N ASP A 202 -36.26 17.51 -27.73
CA ASP A 202 -36.33 16.06 -28.02
C ASP A 202 -35.36 15.12 -27.28
N ASP A 203 -35.75 14.73 -26.06
CA ASP A 203 -35.12 13.71 -25.20
C ASP A 203 -35.71 12.28 -25.41
N ASP A 204 -36.23 11.96 -26.60
CA ASP A 204 -37.01 10.72 -26.83
C ASP A 204 -36.26 9.56 -27.53
N ASP A 205 -34.93 9.58 -27.64
CA ASP A 205 -34.17 8.48 -28.29
C ASP A 205 -32.86 8.12 -27.55
N LEU A 206 -32.94 7.87 -26.24
CA LEU A 206 -31.88 7.17 -25.50
C LEU A 206 -32.27 5.70 -25.31
N PRO A 207 -31.45 4.73 -25.78
CA PRO A 207 -31.76 3.32 -25.59
C PRO A 207 -31.76 2.98 -24.10
N GLU A 208 -32.88 2.43 -23.62
CA GLU A 208 -33.04 1.96 -22.25
C GLU A 208 -31.98 0.90 -21.93
N CYS A 209 -31.28 1.09 -20.81
CA CYS A 209 -30.42 0.06 -20.25
C CYS A 209 -31.34 -1.00 -19.62
N GLU A 210 -31.52 -2.14 -20.28
CA GLU A 210 -32.20 -3.29 -19.68
C GLU A 210 -31.47 -3.71 -18.39
N ASP A 211 -32.17 -3.68 -17.26
CA ASP A 211 -31.67 -4.17 -15.97
C ASP A 211 -31.67 -5.70 -15.99
N PRO A 212 -30.50 -6.37 -15.88
CA PRO A 212 -30.42 -7.83 -15.98
C PRO A 212 -30.97 -8.57 -14.76
N ASN A 213 -31.53 -7.89 -13.75
CA ASN A 213 -32.08 -8.53 -12.55
C ASN A 213 -33.56 -8.21 -12.26
N ASP A 214 -34.34 -7.74 -13.24
CA ASP A 214 -35.80 -7.65 -13.08
C ASP A 214 -36.45 -9.01 -13.39
N ASP A 215 -36.65 -9.83 -12.35
CA ASP A 215 -37.27 -11.16 -12.43
C ASP A 215 -38.78 -11.18 -12.14
N GLY A 216 -39.45 -10.04 -12.32
CA GLY A 216 -40.85 -9.97 -12.77
C GLY A 216 -41.88 -10.84 -12.02
N TYR A 217 -41.88 -10.83 -10.68
CA TYR A 217 -42.93 -11.44 -9.85
C TYR A 217 -43.42 -10.54 -8.71
#